data_AF-A0A8J4V3W6-F1
#
_entry.id   AF-A0A8J4V3W6-F1
#
_cell.length_a   1.000
_cell.length_b   1.000
_cell.length_c   1.000
_cell.angle_alpha   90.00
_cell.angle_beta   90.00
_cell.angle_gamma   90.00
#
_symmetry.space_group_name_H-M   'P 1'
#
loop_
_entity.id
_entity.type
_entity.pdbx_description
1 polymer ?
#
loop_
_entity_poly.entity_id
_entity_poly.type
_entity_poly.pdbx_seq_one_letter_code
_entity_poly.pdbx_strand_id
1 'polypeptide(L)'
;MKYIFIFIFLILLLCHSQFAAGNGCDFIRCESANKCINFFCNRAIENCDTSPRVICPQPDDKCTFSECDTTTGKCFIRNKTCSDSSICTENLCDPSIGCYFPANNTKCATDKCSTGVCTSTGCEPKACPSTKCKVSQG
;
A
#
# COMPACT_ATOMS: atom_id res chain seq x y z
N MET A 1 32.62 57.58 16.28
CA MET A 1 32.47 56.79 15.03
C MET A 1 33.46 55.64 14.91
N LYS A 2 34.73 55.78 15.32
CA LYS A 2 35.77 54.75 15.21
C LYS A 2 35.53 53.48 16.05
N TYR A 3 34.88 53.61 17.21
CA TYR A 3 34.59 52.50 18.13
C TYR A 3 33.37 51.64 17.73
N ILE A 4 32.43 52.19 16.96
CA ILE A 4 31.24 51.45 16.47
C ILE A 4 31.63 50.43 15.41
N PHE A 5 32.54 50.80 14.50
CA PHE A 5 33.06 49.88 13.48
C PHE A 5 33.82 48.69 14.09
N ILE A 6 34.59 48.93 15.16
CA ILE A 6 35.34 47.88 15.86
C ILE A 6 34.38 46.92 16.58
N PHE A 7 33.31 47.42 17.19
CA PHE A 7 32.28 46.59 17.83
C PHE A 7 31.51 45.73 16.84
N ILE A 8 31.12 46.28 15.68
CA ILE A 8 30.45 45.53 14.60
C ILE A 8 31.37 44.44 14.03
N PHE A 9 32.67 44.75 13.86
CA PHE A 9 33.66 43.78 13.39
C PHE A 9 33.92 42.66 14.41
N LEU A 10 33.94 42.96 15.72
CA LEU A 10 34.03 41.96 16.78
C LEU A 10 32.78 41.07 16.84
N ILE A 11 31.58 41.63 16.67
CA ILE A 11 30.33 40.88 16.64
C ILE A 11 30.28 39.95 15.41
N LEU A 12 30.75 40.39 14.24
CA LEU A 12 30.87 39.57 13.03
C LEU A 12 31.93 38.46 13.16
N LEU A 13 33.08 38.75 13.78
CA LEU A 13 34.13 37.75 14.07
C LEU A 13 33.70 36.72 15.12
N LEU A 14 32.90 37.11 16.12
CA LEU A 14 32.30 36.19 17.08
C LEU A 14 31.10 35.42 16.50
N CYS A 15 30.44 35.95 15.47
CA CYS A 15 29.35 35.25 14.76
C CYS A 15 29.89 34.13 13.83
N HIS A 16 31.12 34.25 13.34
CA HIS A 16 31.76 33.24 12.49
C HIS A 16 32.13 31.92 13.21
N SER A 17 32.06 31.88 14.54
CA SER A 17 32.44 30.72 15.35
C SER A 17 31.26 29.93 15.96
N GLN A 18 30.02 30.37 15.73
CA GLN A 18 28.83 29.73 16.32
C GLN A 18 28.03 28.89 15.30
N PHE A 19 28.30 29.03 14.00
CA PHE A 19 27.78 28.11 12.99
C PHE A 19 28.84 27.04 12.74
N ALA A 20 28.94 26.07 13.65
CA ALA A 20 29.41 24.76 13.23
C ALA A 20 28.50 24.36 12.05
N ALA A 21 29.08 24.21 10.87
CA ALA A 21 28.39 23.68 9.70
C ALA A 21 27.97 22.24 10.05
N GLY A 22 26.85 22.10 10.74
CA GLY A 22 26.22 20.82 10.95
C GLY A 22 25.88 20.29 9.57
N ASN A 23 26.57 19.23 9.14
CA ASN A 23 26.23 18.56 7.89
C ASN A 23 24.77 18.10 8.01
N GLY A 24 23.97 18.11 6.94
CA GLY A 24 22.50 18.06 7.00
C GLY A 24 21.85 17.02 7.93
N CYS A 25 22.57 15.96 8.33
CA CYS A 25 22.16 14.97 9.32
C CYS A 25 22.39 15.31 10.81
N ASP A 26 23.12 16.38 11.16
CA ASP A 26 23.46 16.70 12.57
C ASP A 26 22.24 17.14 13.39
N PHE A 27 21.21 17.68 12.72
CA PHE A 27 19.98 18.13 13.37
C PHE A 27 18.77 17.25 13.05
N ILE A 28 18.94 16.21 12.22
CA ILE A 28 17.86 15.30 11.82
C ILE A 28 17.88 14.07 12.72
N ARG A 29 16.88 13.97 13.59
CA ARG A 29 16.67 12.78 14.44
C ARG A 29 15.68 11.84 13.77
N CYS A 30 16.18 10.70 13.30
CA CYS A 30 15.37 9.66 12.66
C CYS A 30 14.93 8.62 13.69
N GLU A 31 13.64 8.60 14.02
CA GLU A 31 13.06 7.63 14.94
C GLU A 31 11.77 7.06 14.38
N SER A 32 11.52 5.78 14.66
CA SER A 32 10.20 5.19 14.46
C SER A 32 10.04 3.93 15.29
N ALA A 33 8.79 3.69 15.69
CA ALA A 33 8.39 2.54 16.47
C ALA A 33 8.31 1.26 15.62
N ASN A 34 8.46 1.34 14.30
CA ASN A 34 8.36 0.19 13.40
C ASN A 34 9.58 -0.72 13.56
N LYS A 35 9.37 -1.90 14.15
CA LYS A 35 10.41 -2.91 14.39
C LYS A 35 10.91 -3.61 13.13
N CYS A 36 10.26 -3.41 11.98
CA CYS A 36 10.57 -4.10 10.73
C CYS A 36 11.63 -3.39 9.88
N ILE A 37 11.93 -2.13 10.17
CA ILE A 37 12.88 -1.33 9.40
C ILE A 37 13.90 -0.66 10.31
N ASN A 38 15.07 -0.36 9.76
CA ASN A 38 16.05 0.53 10.36
C ASN A 38 15.81 1.95 9.83
N PHE A 39 16.19 2.94 10.63
CA PHE A 39 16.14 4.35 10.26
C PHE A 39 17.53 4.93 10.39
N PHE A 40 17.97 5.65 9.38
CA PHE A 40 19.26 6.32 9.38
C PHE A 40 19.13 7.62 8.59
N CYS A 41 19.98 8.58 8.92
CA CYS A 41 20.04 9.79 8.11
C CYS A 41 20.87 9.51 6.85
N ASN A 42 20.22 9.62 5.68
CA ASN A 42 20.87 9.52 4.40
C ASN A 42 21.42 10.89 4.02
N ARG A 43 22.75 11.03 4.08
CA ARG A 43 23.48 12.28 3.81
C ARG A 43 23.37 12.74 2.37
N ALA A 44 23.10 11.85 1.42
CA ALA A 44 22.99 12.23 0.01
C ALA A 44 21.71 13.04 -0.27
N ILE A 45 20.66 12.78 0.50
CA ILE A 45 19.37 13.48 0.39
C ILE A 45 19.08 14.37 1.60
N GLU A 46 20.03 14.44 2.53
CA GLU A 46 19.93 15.15 3.81
C GLU A 46 18.58 14.91 4.52
N ASN A 47 18.14 13.65 4.56
CA ASN A 47 16.85 13.28 5.14
C ASN A 47 16.88 11.86 5.73
N CYS A 48 15.86 11.52 6.53
CA CYS A 48 15.68 10.18 7.05
C CYS A 48 15.33 9.20 5.93
N ASP A 49 16.07 8.11 5.88
CA ASP A 49 15.86 6.99 4.98
C ASP A 49 15.71 5.71 5.79
N THR A 50 15.20 4.67 5.15
CA THR A 50 14.87 3.40 5.78
C THR A 50 15.47 2.23 5.05
N SER A 51 15.85 1.20 5.77
CA SER A 51 16.21 -0.09 5.20
C SER A 51 15.47 -1.22 5.90
N PRO A 52 15.17 -2.33 5.21
CA PRO A 52 14.57 -3.48 5.88
C PRO A 52 15.49 -3.99 7.00
N ARG A 53 14.94 -4.11 8.21
CA ARG A 53 15.61 -4.73 9.37
C ARG A 53 15.24 -6.20 9.48
N VAL A 54 13.97 -6.50 9.26
CA VAL A 54 13.42 -7.86 9.31
C VAL A 54 13.08 -8.28 7.88
N ILE A 55 13.74 -9.34 7.41
CA ILE A 55 13.44 -9.97 6.13
C ILE A 55 12.59 -11.21 6.40
N CYS A 56 11.33 -11.18 5.95
CA CYS A 56 10.44 -12.31 6.14
C CYS A 56 10.58 -13.31 4.99
N PRO A 57 10.65 -14.62 5.30
CA PRO A 57 10.71 -15.66 4.28
C PRO A 57 9.42 -15.64 3.48
N GLN A 58 9.53 -15.57 2.15
CA GLN A 58 8.37 -15.60 1.29
C GLN A 58 7.88 -17.05 1.13
N PRO A 59 6.56 -17.29 1.23
CA PRO A 59 5.99 -18.60 0.97
C PRO A 59 6.19 -19.01 -0.50
N ASP A 60 6.27 -20.31 -0.75
CA ASP A 60 6.43 -20.89 -2.10
C ASP A 60 5.09 -21.04 -2.84
N ASP A 61 4.21 -20.06 -2.68
CA ASP A 61 2.93 -19.99 -3.38
C ASP A 61 2.58 -18.54 -3.75
N LYS A 62 1.79 -18.37 -4.80
CA LYS A 62 1.44 -17.04 -5.34
C LYS A 62 0.25 -16.37 -4.65
N CYS A 63 -0.37 -17.07 -3.71
CA CYS A 63 -1.61 -16.71 -3.04
C CYS A 63 -1.42 -16.27 -1.60
N THR A 64 -0.22 -16.40 -1.07
CA THR A 64 0.14 -15.88 0.23
C THR A 64 1.42 -15.06 0.12
N PHE A 65 1.66 -14.25 1.14
CA PHE A 65 2.88 -13.46 1.24
C PHE A 65 3.18 -13.23 2.72
N SER A 66 4.46 -13.07 3.04
CA SER A 66 4.86 -12.78 4.41
C SER A 66 5.05 -11.28 4.62
N GLU A 67 4.56 -10.80 5.75
CA GLU A 67 4.74 -9.43 6.21
C GLU A 67 5.38 -9.44 7.60
N CYS A 68 6.10 -8.37 7.92
CA CYS A 68 6.59 -8.13 9.26
C CYS A 68 5.59 -7.27 10.04
N ASP A 69 5.23 -7.70 11.24
CA ASP A 69 4.41 -6.93 12.17
C ASP A 69 5.23 -5.78 12.76
N THR A 70 4.81 -4.54 12.51
CA THR A 70 5.56 -3.32 12.86
C THR A 70 5.72 -3.12 14.36
N THR A 71 4.87 -3.73 15.19
CA THR A 71 4.88 -3.55 16.65
C THR A 71 5.69 -4.63 17.35
N THR A 72 5.70 -5.85 16.81
CA THR A 72 6.37 -7.01 17.42
C THR A 72 7.68 -7.36 16.72
N GLY A 73 7.84 -6.99 15.45
CA GLY A 73 8.98 -7.37 14.61
C GLY A 73 8.94 -8.83 14.15
N LYS A 74 7.80 -9.51 14.32
CA LYS A 74 7.63 -10.92 13.93
C LYS A 74 7.03 -11.02 12.53
N CYS A 75 7.46 -12.03 11.79
CA CYS A 75 6.87 -12.34 10.50
C CYS A 75 5.56 -13.11 10.66
N PHE A 76 4.59 -12.82 9.81
CA PHE A 76 3.33 -13.55 9.71
C PHE A 76 2.91 -13.66 8.25
N ILE A 77 2.06 -14.63 7.94
CA ILE A 77 1.57 -14.90 6.58
C ILE A 77 0.19 -14.25 6.40
N ARG A 78 -0.03 -13.61 5.25
CA ARG A 78 -1.35 -13.15 4.79
C ARG A 78 -1.74 -13.83 3.50
N ASN A 79 -3.05 -14.02 3.34
CA ASN A 79 -3.64 -14.40 2.06
C ASN A 79 -3.72 -13.19 1.14
N LYS A 80 -3.35 -13.37 -0.12
CA LYS A 80 -3.59 -12.43 -1.21
C LYS A 80 -5.08 -12.42 -1.54
N THR A 81 -5.66 -11.23 -1.58
CA THR A 81 -7.02 -11.04 -2.08
C THR A 81 -6.98 -10.81 -3.59
N CYS A 82 -7.65 -11.67 -4.35
CA CYS A 82 -7.85 -11.48 -5.79
C CYS A 82 -9.18 -10.74 -6.02
N SER A 83 -9.19 -9.78 -6.93
CA SER A 83 -10.41 -9.11 -7.39
C SER A 83 -10.13 -8.45 -8.74
N ASP A 84 -10.97 -8.73 -9.74
CA ASP A 84 -10.96 -8.05 -11.05
C ASP A 84 -12.09 -7.01 -11.16
N SER A 85 -12.84 -6.79 -10.08
CA SER A 85 -14.04 -5.92 -10.02
C SER A 85 -15.19 -6.35 -10.93
N SER A 86 -15.13 -7.51 -11.56
CA SER A 86 -16.22 -8.06 -12.35
C SER A 86 -17.17 -8.83 -11.46
N ILE A 87 -18.46 -8.53 -11.58
CA ILE A 87 -19.52 -9.30 -10.93
C ILE A 87 -19.72 -10.67 -11.58
N CYS A 88 -19.21 -10.86 -12.80
CA CYS A 88 -19.44 -12.04 -13.63
C CYS A 88 -18.25 -13.02 -13.62
N THR A 89 -17.27 -12.84 -12.75
CA THR A 89 -16.15 -13.77 -12.56
C THR A 89 -16.06 -14.21 -11.10
N GLU A 90 -15.43 -15.36 -10.85
CA GLU A 90 -15.01 -15.72 -9.50
C GLU A 90 -13.62 -15.18 -9.19
N ASN A 91 -13.45 -14.74 -7.96
CA ASN A 91 -12.17 -14.22 -7.47
C ASN A 91 -11.41 -15.37 -6.82
N LEU A 92 -10.61 -16.08 -7.61
CA LEU A 92 -9.88 -17.25 -7.15
C LEU A 92 -8.38 -16.99 -7.16
N CYS A 93 -7.68 -17.70 -6.28
CA CYS A 93 -6.24 -17.73 -6.25
C CYS A 93 -5.77 -19.17 -6.25
N ASP A 94 -4.98 -19.55 -7.25
CA ASP A 94 -4.31 -20.84 -7.31
C ASP A 94 -2.85 -20.68 -6.86
N PRO A 95 -2.35 -21.52 -5.92
CA PRO A 95 -0.99 -21.45 -5.40
C PRO A 95 0.12 -21.41 -6.46
N SER A 96 -0.09 -22.06 -7.62
CA SER A 96 0.91 -22.21 -8.68
C SER A 96 0.86 -21.09 -9.73
N ILE A 97 -0.34 -20.61 -10.09
CA ILE A 97 -0.51 -19.58 -11.14
C ILE A 97 -0.81 -18.18 -10.60
N GLY A 98 -1.35 -18.06 -9.39
CA GLY A 98 -1.76 -16.81 -8.76
C GLY A 98 -3.25 -16.49 -8.99
N CYS A 99 -3.59 -15.21 -9.04
CA CYS A 99 -4.97 -14.78 -9.23
C CYS A 99 -5.47 -15.17 -10.63
N TYR A 100 -6.66 -15.76 -10.68
CA TYR A 100 -7.37 -16.06 -11.92
C TYR A 100 -8.88 -15.87 -11.71
N PHE A 101 -9.56 -15.55 -12.81
CA PHE A 101 -10.93 -15.03 -12.76
C PHE A 101 -11.84 -15.78 -13.75
N PRO A 102 -12.23 -17.04 -13.46
CA PRO A 102 -13.08 -17.78 -14.36
C PRO A 102 -14.49 -17.17 -14.37
N ALA A 103 -15.14 -17.19 -15.54
CA ALA A 103 -16.49 -16.69 -15.68
C ALA A 103 -17.47 -17.51 -14.81
N ASN A 104 -18.33 -16.83 -14.07
CA ASN A 104 -19.39 -17.45 -13.29
C ASN A 104 -20.74 -16.77 -13.55
N ASN A 105 -21.54 -17.42 -14.40
CA ASN A 105 -22.89 -17.00 -14.76
C ASN A 105 -23.89 -17.01 -13.58
N THR A 106 -23.63 -17.77 -12.51
CA THR A 106 -24.55 -17.82 -11.34
C THR A 106 -24.53 -16.52 -10.55
N LYS A 107 -23.43 -15.75 -10.59
CA LYS A 107 -23.39 -14.42 -9.97
C LYS A 107 -24.26 -13.40 -10.71
N CYS A 108 -24.53 -13.66 -11.98
CA CYS A 108 -25.33 -12.81 -12.87
C CYS A 108 -26.82 -13.25 -12.85
N ALA A 109 -27.20 -14.20 -11.97
CA ALA A 109 -28.56 -14.72 -11.77
C ALA A 109 -29.12 -14.29 -10.39
N THR A 110 -29.38 -12.99 -10.21
CA THR A 110 -29.83 -12.43 -8.92
C THR A 110 -31.35 -12.38 -8.74
N ASP A 111 -32.14 -12.65 -9.78
CA ASP A 111 -33.60 -12.68 -9.72
C ASP A 111 -34.15 -13.93 -10.42
N LYS A 112 -35.26 -14.47 -9.88
CA LYS A 112 -35.83 -15.79 -10.20
C LYS A 112 -36.36 -15.97 -11.64
N CYS A 113 -35.84 -15.24 -12.63
CA CYS A 113 -36.25 -15.37 -14.02
C CYS A 113 -35.13 -15.37 -15.08
N SER A 114 -33.83 -15.37 -14.72
CA SER A 114 -32.77 -15.42 -15.74
C SER A 114 -31.55 -16.25 -15.33
N THR A 115 -31.14 -17.20 -16.17
CA THR A 115 -29.71 -17.53 -16.28
C THR A 115 -29.04 -16.34 -16.96
N GLY A 116 -28.63 -15.33 -16.18
CA GLY A 116 -27.81 -14.24 -16.71
C GLY A 116 -26.55 -14.81 -17.33
N VAL A 117 -26.17 -14.32 -18.51
CA VAL A 117 -24.95 -14.77 -19.19
C VAL A 117 -23.91 -13.68 -19.03
N CYS A 118 -22.72 -14.06 -18.58
CA CYS A 118 -21.55 -13.20 -18.60
C CYS A 118 -21.13 -12.96 -20.05
N THR A 119 -21.14 -11.70 -20.48
CA THR A 119 -20.55 -11.26 -21.74
C THR A 119 -19.30 -10.43 -21.46
N SER A 120 -18.59 -10.02 -22.51
CA SER A 120 -17.44 -9.11 -22.41
C SER A 120 -17.82 -7.72 -21.87
N THR A 121 -19.11 -7.38 -21.83
CA THR A 121 -19.63 -6.08 -21.36
C THR A 121 -20.31 -6.15 -19.99
N GLY A 122 -20.47 -7.32 -19.40
CA GLY A 122 -21.09 -7.52 -18.08
C GLY A 122 -22.18 -8.57 -18.06
N CYS A 123 -23.16 -8.42 -17.15
CA CYS A 123 -24.35 -9.27 -17.13
C CYS A 123 -25.29 -8.87 -18.27
N GLU A 124 -25.55 -9.77 -19.22
CA GLU A 124 -26.66 -9.61 -20.14
C GLU A 124 -27.87 -10.43 -19.63
N PRO A 125 -29.06 -9.82 -19.50
CA PRO A 125 -30.26 -10.55 -19.16
C PRO A 125 -30.64 -11.46 -20.33
N LYS A 126 -30.67 -12.77 -20.11
CA LYS A 126 -31.30 -13.69 -21.06
C LYS A 126 -32.81 -13.50 -20.91
N ALA A 127 -33.42 -12.76 -21.85
CA ALA A 127 -34.82 -12.36 -21.87
C ALA A 127 -35.74 -13.35 -21.13
N CYS A 128 -36.31 -12.93 -20.00
CA CYS A 128 -37.35 -13.70 -19.33
C CYS A 128 -38.52 -13.83 -20.32
N PRO A 129 -39.01 -15.04 -20.64
CA PRO A 129 -40.26 -15.18 -21.37
C PRO A 129 -41.34 -14.41 -20.59
N SER A 130 -42.00 -13.46 -21.25
CA SER A 130 -42.96 -12.50 -20.71
C SER A 130 -44.18 -13.11 -19.99
N THR A 131 -44.23 -14.43 -19.86
CA THR A 131 -45.31 -15.20 -19.24
C THR A 131 -45.03 -15.64 -17.80
N LYS A 132 -43.82 -15.44 -17.24
CA LYS A 132 -43.48 -15.89 -15.87
C LYS A 132 -43.20 -14.81 -14.82
N CYS A 133 -43.04 -13.55 -15.21
CA CYS A 133 -42.93 -12.45 -14.25
C CYS A 133 -44.32 -11.91 -13.88
N LYS A 134 -45.08 -12.63 -13.04
CA LYS A 134 -46.11 -11.94 -12.24
C LYS A 134 -45.39 -11.29 -11.07
N VAL A 135 -45.10 -10.00 -11.19
CA VAL A 135 -44.70 -9.17 -10.06
C VAL A 135 -45.89 -9.19 -9.10
N SER A 136 -45.75 -9.87 -7.96
CA SER A 136 -46.70 -9.72 -6.87
C SER A 136 -46.50 -8.32 -6.30
N GLN A 137 -47.33 -7.37 -6.74
CA GLN A 137 -47.52 -6.15 -5.97
C GLN A 137 -48.25 -6.52 -4.69
N GLY A 138 -47.63 -6.22 -3.56
CA GLY A 138 -48.16 -6.25 -2.21
C GLY A 138 -47.47 -5.17 -1.40
#